data_AF-A0A927MHN3-F1
#
_entry.id   AF-A0A927MHN3-F1
#
_cell.length_a   1.000
_cell.length_b   1.000
_cell.length_c   1.000
_cell.angle_alpha   90.00
_cell.angle_beta   90.00
_cell.angle_gamma   90.00
#
_symmetry.space_group_name_H-M   'P 1'
#
loop_
_entity.id
_entity.type
_entity.pdbx_description
1 polymer ?
#
loop_
_entity_poly.entity_id
_entity_poly.type
_entity_poly.pdbx_seq_one_letter_code
_entity_poly.pdbx_strand_id
1 'polypeptide(L)'
;MKIIIMFIAYIYSFFTEQEQVEPTQRNPKLPLKLDIQFFADPEDPPKDPADPIDPPPADSPTKIEFSAEQQAELDRILGERLGKAQAKWEKDLESKLETAKTEAEKLAKMNADQKADYERQKREDEMTKREGNITRRELRATALESLAEKGLPKQLADILVFTDAESTNASLDAVEKAFRESVEAGVNERLKGKPPKDGTGGGGQKNPFKIGPDYNLTEQGRIMKENPELAKQLIASSK
;
A
#
# COMPACT_ATOMS: atom_id res chain seq x y z
N MET A 1 25.48 55.12 11.36
CA MET A 1 26.54 54.11 11.58
C MET A 1 26.21 53.12 12.69
N LYS A 2 26.25 53.44 14.00
CA LYS A 2 26.12 52.44 15.09
C LYS A 2 24.96 51.44 14.94
N ILE A 3 23.74 51.91 14.58
CA ILE A 3 22.57 51.04 14.34
C ILE A 3 22.81 50.02 13.21
N ILE A 4 23.41 50.44 12.09
CA ILE A 4 23.72 49.57 10.94
C ILE A 4 24.76 48.50 11.34
N ILE A 5 25.77 48.88 12.13
CA ILE A 5 26.79 47.95 12.65
C ILE A 5 26.14 46.90 13.55
N MET A 6 25.21 47.30 14.42
CA MET A 6 24.45 46.36 15.26
C MET A 6 23.48 45.47 14.45
N PHE A 7 22.90 45.98 13.37
CA PHE A 7 22.04 45.18 12.49
C PHE A 7 22.85 44.11 11.72
N ILE A 8 24.04 44.45 11.24
CA ILE A 8 24.97 43.50 10.62
C ILE A 8 25.45 42.46 11.66
N ALA A 9 25.83 42.90 12.87
CA ALA A 9 26.23 42.00 13.95
C ALA A 9 25.09 41.03 14.36
N TYR A 10 23.84 41.51 14.41
CA TYR A 10 22.67 40.69 14.69
C TYR A 10 22.44 39.63 13.60
N ILE A 11 22.54 39.99 12.33
CA ILE A 11 22.44 39.04 11.20
C ILE A 11 23.54 37.97 11.27
N TYR A 12 24.79 38.36 11.57
CA TYR A 12 25.89 37.40 11.76
C TYR A 12 25.64 36.47 12.97
N SER A 13 25.19 37.00 14.11
CA SER A 13 24.89 36.17 15.29
C SER A 13 23.77 35.17 14.98
N PHE A 14 22.66 35.63 14.40
CA PHE A 14 21.50 34.80 14.08
C PHE A 14 21.82 33.68 13.07
N PHE A 15 22.72 33.93 12.11
CA PHE A 15 23.14 32.90 11.14
C PHE A 15 24.14 31.89 11.73
N THR A 16 24.90 32.27 12.77
CA THR A 16 25.86 31.36 13.43
C THR A 16 25.14 30.38 14.40
N GLU A 17 23.90 30.69 14.80
CA GLU A 17 23.16 29.98 15.85
C GLU A 17 22.23 28.88 15.30
N GLN A 18 22.63 28.21 14.21
CA GLN A 18 21.92 27.06 13.62
C GLN A 18 22.75 25.76 13.56
N GLU A 19 24.02 25.77 14.00
CA GLU A 19 24.88 24.58 14.01
C GLU A 19 25.05 23.99 15.43
N GLN A 20 23.92 23.64 16.05
CA GLN A 20 23.85 22.85 17.31
C GLN A 20 22.74 21.78 17.21
N VAL A 21 22.95 20.79 16.33
CA VAL A 21 22.16 19.56 16.30
C VAL A 21 22.95 18.47 17.02
N GLU A 22 22.53 18.07 18.23
CA GLU A 22 23.16 16.95 18.94
C GLU A 22 22.93 15.62 18.18
N PRO A 23 24.00 14.88 17.82
CA PRO A 23 23.85 13.50 17.38
C PRO A 23 23.68 12.56 18.58
N THR A 24 22.59 11.80 18.59
CA THR A 24 22.25 10.81 19.61
C THR A 24 23.41 9.88 19.98
N GLN A 25 23.63 9.70 21.30
CA GLN A 25 24.60 8.77 21.91
C GLN A 25 24.73 7.44 21.16
N ARG A 26 25.83 7.25 20.41
CA ARG A 26 26.17 5.98 19.74
C ARG A 26 27.65 5.67 19.88
N ASN A 27 27.97 4.71 20.74
CA ASN A 27 29.34 4.33 21.15
C ASN A 27 30.32 4.11 19.96
N PRO A 28 31.39 4.93 19.83
CA PRO A 28 32.46 4.68 18.88
C PRO A 28 33.53 3.75 19.49
N LYS A 29 33.16 2.47 19.71
CA LYS A 29 34.14 1.43 20.05
C LYS A 29 34.66 0.78 18.76
N LEU A 30 35.63 1.42 18.10
CA LEU A 30 36.73 0.80 17.35
C LEU A 30 37.67 1.89 16.80
N PRO A 31 39.00 1.84 17.04
CA PRO A 31 39.95 2.70 16.33
C PRO A 31 40.18 2.14 14.93
N LEU A 32 39.83 2.90 13.89
CA LEU A 32 40.29 2.62 12.52
C LEU A 32 41.80 2.89 12.44
N LYS A 33 42.60 1.83 12.57
CA LYS A 33 43.96 1.83 12.04
C LYS A 33 43.85 1.94 10.52
N LEU A 34 44.41 3.02 9.98
CA LEU A 34 44.59 3.15 8.54
C LEU A 34 45.87 2.40 8.19
N ASP A 35 45.75 1.12 7.80
CA ASP A 35 46.89 0.28 7.44
C ASP A 35 47.43 0.67 6.05
N ILE A 36 48.19 1.77 6.00
CA ILE A 36 48.78 2.38 4.79
C ILE A 36 49.78 1.45 4.07
N GLN A 37 50.04 0.26 4.61
CA GLN A 37 50.89 -0.77 4.02
C GLN A 37 50.17 -1.64 2.98
N PHE A 38 48.84 -1.53 2.82
CA PHE A 38 48.09 -2.25 1.77
C PHE A 38 48.36 -1.73 0.33
N PHE A 39 49.28 -0.79 0.16
CA PHE A 39 49.80 -0.32 -1.13
C PHE A 39 51.30 -0.63 -1.33
N ALA A 40 51.90 -1.43 -0.46
CA ALA A 40 53.32 -1.81 -0.52
C ALA A 40 53.48 -3.27 -0.98
N ASP A 41 53.13 -3.55 -2.24
CA ASP A 41 53.33 -4.85 -2.88
C ASP A 41 54.78 -4.94 -3.43
N PRO A 42 55.59 -5.95 -3.07
CA PRO A 42 57.01 -5.99 -3.40
C PRO A 42 57.31 -6.83 -4.68
N GLU A 43 57.22 -6.20 -5.86
CA GLU A 43 57.82 -6.73 -7.10
C GLU A 43 58.95 -5.83 -7.62
N ASP A 44 59.97 -6.44 -8.24
CA ASP A 44 61.20 -5.79 -8.72
C ASP A 44 61.03 -5.09 -10.11
N PRO A 45 61.87 -4.09 -10.46
CA PRO A 45 61.68 -3.13 -11.58
C PRO A 45 62.07 -3.69 -12.98
N PRO A 46 61.82 -3.00 -14.15
CA PRO A 46 61.68 -1.53 -14.40
C PRO A 46 60.48 -1.17 -15.35
N LYS A 47 60.33 -0.06 -16.14
CA LYS A 47 61.26 0.98 -16.66
C LYS A 47 60.59 2.28 -17.22
N ASP A 48 61.43 3.30 -17.45
CA ASP A 48 61.38 4.61 -18.16
C ASP A 48 60.47 4.78 -19.42
N PRO A 49 60.19 6.01 -19.93
CA PRO A 49 60.56 7.39 -19.48
C PRO A 49 59.36 8.41 -19.40
N ALA A 50 59.61 9.75 -19.32
CA ALA A 50 58.60 10.81 -19.03
C ALA A 50 58.84 12.18 -19.75
N ASP A 51 57.89 13.14 -19.68
CA ASP A 51 58.01 14.57 -20.14
C ASP A 51 56.97 15.56 -19.45
N PRO A 52 57.12 16.93 -19.49
CA PRO A 52 56.40 17.91 -18.63
C PRO A 52 55.55 19.05 -19.33
N ILE A 53 54.97 20.03 -18.57
CA ILE A 53 53.94 21.06 -18.98
C ILE A 53 54.09 22.45 -18.25
N ASP A 54 53.68 23.60 -18.86
CA ASP A 54 53.74 25.01 -18.32
C ASP A 54 52.46 25.93 -18.56
N PRO A 55 52.24 27.09 -17.85
CA PRO A 55 51.03 27.97 -17.95
C PRO A 55 51.21 29.55 -18.15
N PRO A 56 50.13 30.40 -18.31
CA PRO A 56 50.19 31.84 -18.77
C PRO A 56 49.51 33.00 -17.91
N PRO A 57 49.63 34.33 -18.25
CA PRO A 57 49.22 35.55 -17.44
C PRO A 57 48.22 36.63 -18.05
N ALA A 58 47.93 37.80 -17.40
CA ALA A 58 46.89 38.84 -17.75
C ALA A 58 47.11 40.35 -17.26
N ASP A 59 46.25 41.37 -17.62
CA ASP A 59 46.48 42.87 -17.47
C ASP A 59 45.21 43.86 -17.33
N SER A 60 45.31 45.23 -17.18
CA SER A 60 44.15 46.22 -16.89
C SER A 60 44.25 47.81 -17.18
N PRO A 61 43.17 48.69 -17.09
CA PRO A 61 43.03 50.09 -17.68
C PRO A 61 42.53 51.37 -16.83
N THR A 62 42.12 52.55 -17.45
CA THR A 62 42.04 54.00 -16.88
C THR A 62 40.68 54.86 -17.05
N LYS A 63 40.58 56.21 -16.77
CA LYS A 63 39.35 57.06 -16.40
C LYS A 63 39.09 58.48 -17.10
N ILE A 64 37.91 59.14 -16.92
CA ILE A 64 37.31 60.40 -17.59
C ILE A 64 36.60 61.43 -16.59
N GLU A 65 36.21 62.68 -17.02
CA GLU A 65 35.52 63.82 -16.28
C GLU A 65 34.29 64.53 -16.99
N PHE A 66 33.59 65.52 -16.37
CA PHE A 66 32.30 66.19 -16.80
C PHE A 66 32.15 67.71 -16.49
N SER A 67 31.07 68.39 -16.96
CA SER A 67 30.82 69.87 -16.79
C SER A 67 29.57 70.27 -15.96
N ALA A 68 29.47 71.56 -15.58
CA ALA A 68 28.56 72.07 -14.55
C ALA A 68 27.06 72.13 -14.91
N GLU A 69 26.69 72.57 -16.13
CA GLU A 69 25.27 72.59 -16.55
C GLU A 69 24.72 71.17 -16.70
N GLN A 70 25.58 70.25 -17.15
CA GLN A 70 25.28 68.82 -17.21
C GLN A 70 25.13 68.23 -15.80
N GLN A 71 25.95 68.65 -14.83
CA GLN A 71 25.82 68.26 -13.43
C GLN A 71 24.46 68.67 -12.84
N ALA A 72 23.98 69.89 -13.10
CA ALA A 72 22.69 70.37 -12.58
C ALA A 72 21.49 69.55 -13.10
N GLU A 73 21.47 69.18 -14.38
CA GLU A 73 20.41 68.31 -14.93
C GLU A 73 20.57 66.85 -14.47
N LEU A 74 21.81 66.36 -14.29
CA LEU A 74 22.06 65.05 -13.67
C LEU A 74 21.54 65.01 -12.24
N ASP A 75 21.81 66.04 -11.42
CA ASP A 75 21.32 66.13 -10.04
C ASP A 75 19.78 66.20 -9.98
N ARG A 76 19.15 66.91 -10.93
CA ARG A 76 17.68 66.95 -11.07
C ARG A 76 17.10 65.58 -11.41
N ILE A 77 17.68 64.88 -12.38
CA ILE A 77 17.27 63.52 -12.80
C ILE A 77 17.54 62.50 -11.67
N LEU A 78 18.65 62.64 -10.95
CA LEU A 78 18.99 61.80 -9.79
C LEU A 78 17.99 62.03 -8.65
N GLY A 79 17.62 63.28 -8.35
CA GLY A 79 16.60 63.60 -7.35
C GLY A 79 15.24 62.96 -7.67
N GLU A 80 14.77 63.09 -8.92
CA GLU A 80 13.54 62.42 -9.37
C GLU A 80 13.62 60.88 -9.27
N ARG A 81 14.75 60.29 -9.67
CA ARG A 81 14.95 58.83 -9.63
C ARG A 81 15.08 58.31 -8.20
N LEU A 82 15.76 59.04 -7.32
CA LEU A 82 15.88 58.72 -5.90
C LEU A 82 14.53 58.81 -5.20
N GLY A 83 13.75 59.88 -5.40
CA GLY A 83 12.41 59.98 -4.83
C GLY A 83 11.47 58.86 -5.30
N LYS A 84 11.51 58.50 -6.59
CA LYS A 84 10.74 57.37 -7.14
C LYS A 84 11.24 56.02 -6.63
N ALA A 85 12.54 55.85 -6.39
CA ALA A 85 13.12 54.65 -5.80
C ALA A 85 12.78 54.52 -4.31
N GLN A 86 12.87 55.61 -3.54
CA GLN A 86 12.50 55.67 -2.12
C GLN A 86 11.02 55.35 -1.93
N ALA A 87 10.10 56.02 -2.63
CA ALA A 87 8.67 55.73 -2.54
C ALA A 87 8.32 54.28 -2.95
N LYS A 88 9.08 53.69 -3.89
CA LYS A 88 8.95 52.26 -4.23
C LYS A 88 9.48 51.35 -3.12
N TRP A 89 10.64 51.67 -2.54
CA TRP A 89 11.25 50.91 -1.44
C TRP A 89 10.46 51.01 -0.14
N GLU A 90 9.89 52.18 0.19
CA GLU A 90 9.01 52.36 1.35
C GLU A 90 7.74 51.51 1.21
N LYS A 91 7.11 51.53 0.03
CA LYS A 91 5.93 50.69 -0.24
C LYS A 91 6.24 49.19 -0.26
N ASP A 92 7.40 48.80 -0.80
CA ASP A 92 7.89 47.42 -0.80
C ASP A 92 8.27 46.95 0.62
N LEU A 93 8.86 47.83 1.43
CA LEU A 93 9.21 47.58 2.82
C LEU A 93 7.96 47.45 3.70
N GLU A 94 7.00 48.37 3.60
CA GLU A 94 5.72 48.30 4.33
C GLU A 94 4.95 47.02 3.96
N SER A 95 4.89 46.69 2.66
CA SER A 95 4.27 45.44 2.20
C SER A 95 4.98 44.19 2.76
N LYS A 96 6.31 44.21 2.90
CA LYS A 96 7.10 43.13 3.50
C LYS A 96 6.99 43.07 5.02
N LEU A 97 6.76 44.21 5.66
CA LEU A 97 6.61 44.35 7.11
C LEU A 97 5.23 43.82 7.54
N GLU A 98 4.17 44.14 6.80
CA GLU A 98 2.83 43.58 7.03
C GLU A 98 2.72 42.10 6.67
N THR A 99 3.37 41.61 5.59
CA THR A 99 3.44 40.17 5.36
C THR A 99 4.27 39.47 6.43
N ALA A 100 5.41 40.00 6.83
CA ALA A 100 6.23 39.41 7.91
C ALA A 100 5.49 39.39 9.26
N LYS A 101 4.72 40.42 9.61
CA LYS A 101 3.85 40.42 10.81
C LYS A 101 2.77 39.35 10.72
N THR A 102 1.98 39.35 9.65
CA THR A 102 0.84 38.44 9.50
C THR A 102 1.29 36.97 9.35
N GLU A 103 2.43 36.74 8.69
CA GLU A 103 3.09 35.45 8.65
C GLU A 103 3.66 35.05 10.01
N ALA A 104 4.38 35.93 10.72
CA ALA A 104 4.91 35.61 12.06
C ALA A 104 3.82 35.35 13.10
N GLU A 105 2.72 36.11 13.10
CA GLU A 105 1.56 35.83 13.95
C GLU A 105 0.91 34.49 13.60
N LYS A 106 0.74 34.20 12.31
CA LYS A 106 0.19 32.93 11.85
C LYS A 106 1.12 31.76 12.18
N LEU A 107 2.43 31.94 12.04
CA LEU A 107 3.46 30.96 12.33
C LEU A 107 3.58 30.71 13.84
N ALA A 108 3.46 31.74 14.68
CA ALA A 108 3.37 31.60 16.14
C ALA A 108 2.12 30.82 16.55
N LYS A 109 0.97 31.08 15.90
CA LYS A 109 -0.31 30.36 16.08
C LYS A 109 -0.38 29.00 15.35
N MET A 110 0.65 28.60 14.60
CA MET A 110 0.67 27.33 13.85
C MET A 110 1.79 26.38 14.25
N ASN A 111 3.01 26.87 14.49
CA ASN A 111 4.19 26.02 14.70
C ASN A 111 4.13 25.25 16.04
N ALA A 112 3.56 25.85 17.09
CA ALA A 112 3.26 25.15 18.34
C ALA A 112 1.96 24.33 18.23
N ASP A 113 0.85 24.97 17.88
CA ASP A 113 -0.48 24.35 17.98
C ASP A 113 -0.73 23.27 16.92
N GLN A 114 -0.36 23.47 15.64
CA GLN A 114 -0.51 22.41 14.64
C GLN A 114 0.40 21.22 14.91
N LYS A 115 1.59 21.44 15.50
CA LYS A 115 2.47 20.34 15.93
C LYS A 115 1.82 19.57 17.07
N ALA A 116 1.27 20.27 18.06
CA ALA A 116 0.56 19.66 19.18
C ALA A 116 -0.72 18.93 18.73
N ASP A 117 -1.45 19.44 17.73
CA ASP A 117 -2.62 18.79 17.13
C ASP A 117 -2.22 17.58 16.28
N TYR A 118 -1.17 17.66 15.47
CA TYR A 118 -0.65 16.51 14.74
C TYR A 118 -0.15 15.42 15.69
N GLU A 119 0.52 15.78 16.78
CA GLU A 119 0.95 14.84 17.82
C GLU A 119 -0.21 14.33 18.70
N ARG A 120 -1.35 15.05 18.78
CA ARG A 120 -2.62 14.54 19.34
C ARG A 120 -3.25 13.54 18.39
N GLN A 121 -3.60 13.98 17.18
CA GLN A 121 -4.29 13.19 16.16
C GLN A 121 -3.53 11.91 15.81
N LYS A 122 -2.20 11.97 15.62
CA LYS A 122 -1.39 10.77 15.37
C LYS A 122 -1.47 9.76 16.54
N ARG A 123 -1.50 10.23 17.79
CA ARG A 123 -1.67 9.33 18.96
C ARG A 123 -3.07 8.75 19.03
N GLU A 124 -4.09 9.55 18.69
CA GLU A 124 -5.49 9.11 18.64
C GLU A 124 -5.73 8.09 17.52
N ASP A 125 -5.18 8.32 16.32
CA ASP A 125 -5.13 7.37 15.21
C ASP A 125 -4.38 6.08 15.61
N GLU A 126 -3.23 6.20 16.29
CA GLU A 126 -2.48 5.03 16.78
C GLU A 126 -3.26 4.25 17.85
N MET A 127 -3.99 4.91 18.75
CA MET A 127 -4.82 4.27 19.77
C MET A 127 -6.04 3.59 19.15
N THR A 128 -6.83 4.32 18.37
CA THR A 128 -8.00 3.79 17.64
C THR A 128 -7.61 2.60 16.74
N LYS A 129 -6.43 2.66 16.10
CA LYS A 129 -5.90 1.56 15.30
C LYS A 129 -5.43 0.38 16.16
N ARG A 130 -4.89 0.59 17.37
CA ARG A 130 -4.55 -0.50 18.31
C ARG A 130 -5.82 -1.18 18.82
N GLU A 131 -6.78 -0.39 19.27
CA GLU A 131 -8.09 -0.84 19.78
C GLU A 131 -8.85 -1.62 18.71
N GLY A 132 -9.03 -1.07 17.50
CA GLY A 132 -9.66 -1.78 16.39
C GLY A 132 -8.93 -3.08 15.98
N ASN A 133 -7.60 -3.16 16.14
CA ASN A 133 -6.85 -4.40 15.95
C ASN A 133 -7.02 -5.41 17.11
N ILE A 134 -7.28 -4.95 18.33
CA ILE A 134 -7.60 -5.81 19.49
C ILE A 134 -9.01 -6.37 19.32
N THR A 135 -10.02 -5.50 19.14
CA THR A 135 -11.41 -5.89 18.88
C THR A 135 -11.52 -6.86 17.70
N ARG A 136 -10.80 -6.61 16.60
CA ARG A 136 -10.77 -7.54 15.45
C ARG A 136 -10.12 -8.89 15.75
N ARG A 137 -9.15 -8.97 16.67
CA ARG A 137 -8.55 -10.24 17.11
C ARG A 137 -9.48 -11.01 18.03
N GLU A 138 -10.15 -10.31 18.94
CA GLU A 138 -11.14 -10.88 19.87
C GLU A 138 -12.34 -11.42 19.11
N LEU A 139 -12.97 -10.62 18.25
CA LEU A 139 -14.07 -11.06 17.38
C LEU A 139 -13.68 -12.25 16.49
N ARG A 140 -12.44 -12.28 15.97
CA ARG A 140 -11.94 -13.41 15.18
C ARG A 140 -11.67 -14.66 16.03
N ALA A 141 -11.26 -14.51 17.29
CA ALA A 141 -11.13 -15.63 18.21
C ALA A 141 -12.50 -16.25 18.52
N THR A 142 -13.47 -15.42 18.90
CA THR A 142 -14.87 -15.84 19.14
C THR A 142 -15.47 -16.50 17.90
N ALA A 143 -15.30 -15.92 16.70
CA ALA A 143 -15.80 -16.52 15.47
C ALA A 143 -15.13 -17.86 15.12
N LEU A 144 -13.84 -18.05 15.43
CA LEU A 144 -13.15 -19.34 15.26
C LEU A 144 -13.64 -20.43 16.23
N GLU A 145 -14.17 -20.02 17.38
CA GLU A 145 -14.83 -20.88 18.35
C GLU A 145 -16.26 -21.21 17.89
N SER A 146 -17.09 -20.21 17.59
CA SER A 146 -18.46 -20.41 17.09
C SER A 146 -18.54 -21.18 15.76
N LEU A 147 -17.56 -21.02 14.86
CA LEU A 147 -17.44 -21.89 13.67
C LEU A 147 -17.20 -23.35 14.07
N ALA A 148 -16.35 -23.61 15.06
CA ALA A 148 -16.08 -24.96 15.55
C ALA A 148 -17.30 -25.59 16.23
N GLU A 149 -18.04 -24.82 17.05
CA GLU A 149 -19.29 -25.24 17.67
C GLU A 149 -20.38 -25.56 16.64
N LYS A 150 -20.54 -24.72 15.61
CA LYS A 150 -21.46 -24.93 14.48
C LYS A 150 -21.01 -26.07 13.54
N GLY A 151 -19.83 -26.66 13.75
CA GLY A 151 -19.26 -27.74 12.92
C GLY A 151 -18.72 -27.28 11.55
N LEU A 152 -18.44 -25.99 11.40
CA LEU A 152 -18.03 -25.34 10.17
C LEU A 152 -16.49 -25.25 10.03
N PRO A 153 -15.94 -25.31 8.80
CA PRO A 153 -14.50 -25.18 8.59
C PRO A 153 -13.93 -23.85 9.10
N LYS A 154 -12.88 -23.90 9.94
CA LYS A 154 -12.22 -22.70 10.51
C LYS A 154 -11.66 -21.74 9.45
N GLN A 155 -11.38 -22.25 8.24
CA GLN A 155 -10.99 -21.47 7.06
C GLN A 155 -12.04 -20.43 6.64
N LEU A 156 -13.33 -20.63 7.01
CA LEU A 156 -14.38 -19.64 6.77
C LEU A 156 -14.17 -18.36 7.60
N ALA A 157 -13.35 -18.38 8.67
CA ALA A 157 -13.01 -17.18 9.44
C ALA A 157 -12.19 -16.14 8.65
N ASP A 158 -11.67 -16.47 7.46
CA ASP A 158 -10.96 -15.52 6.59
C ASP A 158 -11.90 -14.73 5.66
N ILE A 159 -13.17 -15.15 5.51
CA ILE A 159 -14.18 -14.43 4.71
C ILE A 159 -15.20 -13.65 5.56
N LEU A 160 -15.09 -13.70 6.89
CA LEU A 160 -15.99 -13.00 7.81
C LEU A 160 -15.66 -11.50 7.95
N VAL A 161 -16.70 -10.70 8.17
CA VAL A 161 -16.57 -9.31 8.62
C VAL A 161 -16.21 -9.28 10.11
N PHE A 162 -15.32 -8.36 10.49
CA PHE A 162 -14.85 -8.16 11.87
C PHE A 162 -14.72 -6.66 12.20
N THR A 163 -15.77 -5.88 11.98
CA THR A 163 -15.83 -4.47 12.40
C THR A 163 -16.40 -4.32 13.81
N ASP A 164 -17.36 -5.18 14.16
CA ASP A 164 -18.16 -5.14 15.38
C ASP A 164 -18.82 -6.51 15.60
N ALA A 165 -19.44 -6.73 16.76
CA ALA A 165 -20.03 -8.02 17.11
C ALA A 165 -21.29 -8.37 16.29
N GLU A 166 -22.10 -7.39 15.90
CA GLU A 166 -23.37 -7.60 15.20
C GLU A 166 -23.11 -8.00 13.74
N SER A 167 -22.22 -7.29 13.04
CA SER A 167 -21.78 -7.66 11.69
C SER A 167 -20.99 -8.97 11.65
N THR A 168 -20.20 -9.28 12.69
CA THR A 168 -19.50 -10.58 12.78
C THR A 168 -20.51 -11.72 12.87
N ASN A 169 -21.54 -11.59 13.71
CA ASN A 169 -22.59 -12.60 13.87
C ASN A 169 -23.48 -12.72 12.61
N ALA A 170 -23.89 -11.60 12.02
CA ALA A 170 -24.64 -11.61 10.76
C ALA A 170 -23.83 -12.24 9.61
N SER A 171 -22.52 -12.01 9.57
CA SER A 171 -21.60 -12.64 8.61
C SER A 171 -21.44 -14.14 8.87
N LEU A 172 -21.40 -14.57 10.13
CA LEU A 172 -21.34 -15.99 10.52
C LEU A 172 -22.59 -16.74 10.06
N ASP A 173 -23.78 -16.24 10.39
CA ASP A 173 -25.04 -16.92 10.09
C ASP A 173 -25.35 -16.93 8.57
N ALA A 174 -24.96 -15.87 7.85
CA ALA A 174 -25.04 -15.83 6.39
C ALA A 174 -24.13 -16.89 5.73
N VAL A 175 -22.89 -17.03 6.21
CA VAL A 175 -21.93 -18.04 5.73
C VAL A 175 -22.37 -19.45 6.11
N GLU A 176 -22.88 -19.66 7.34
CA GLU A 176 -23.44 -20.95 7.76
C GLU A 176 -24.59 -21.39 6.85
N LYS A 177 -25.56 -20.49 6.61
CA LYS A 177 -26.71 -20.77 5.75
C LYS A 177 -26.26 -21.15 4.34
N ALA A 178 -25.45 -20.31 3.70
CA ALA A 178 -24.98 -20.56 2.33
C ALA A 178 -24.16 -21.85 2.21
N PHE A 179 -23.35 -22.19 3.23
CA PHE A 179 -22.60 -23.44 3.28
C PHE A 179 -23.52 -24.65 3.43
N ARG A 180 -24.48 -24.63 4.36
CA ARG A 180 -25.46 -25.71 4.57
C ARG A 180 -26.30 -25.96 3.31
N GLU A 181 -26.85 -24.90 2.71
CA GLU A 181 -27.64 -24.98 1.46
C GLU A 181 -26.81 -25.55 0.30
N SER A 182 -25.55 -25.14 0.15
CA SER A 182 -24.64 -25.65 -0.89
C SER A 182 -24.27 -27.13 -0.68
N VAL A 183 -24.03 -27.54 0.56
CA VAL A 183 -23.74 -28.94 0.92
C VAL A 183 -24.98 -29.82 0.71
N GLU A 184 -26.15 -29.36 1.13
CA GLU A 184 -27.40 -30.09 0.93
C GLU A 184 -27.71 -30.26 -0.57
N ALA A 185 -27.59 -29.20 -1.37
CA ALA A 185 -27.76 -29.28 -2.82
C ALA A 185 -26.78 -30.30 -3.45
N GLY A 186 -25.50 -30.25 -3.06
CA GLY A 186 -24.47 -31.18 -3.54
C GLY A 186 -24.68 -32.64 -3.09
N VAL A 187 -25.28 -32.86 -1.92
CA VAL A 187 -25.69 -34.19 -1.44
C VAL A 187 -26.92 -34.68 -2.19
N ASN A 188 -27.93 -33.82 -2.39
CA ASN A 188 -29.14 -34.16 -3.13
C ASN A 188 -28.84 -34.50 -4.61
N GLU A 189 -27.94 -33.76 -5.28
CA GLU A 189 -27.44 -34.13 -6.62
C GLU A 189 -26.74 -35.50 -6.65
N ARG A 190 -26.01 -35.86 -5.60
CA ARG A 190 -25.39 -37.20 -5.49
C ARG A 190 -26.42 -38.30 -5.20
N LEU A 191 -27.45 -38.01 -4.38
CA LEU A 191 -28.51 -38.96 -4.01
C LEU A 191 -29.50 -39.22 -5.15
N LYS A 192 -29.74 -38.25 -6.05
CA LYS A 192 -30.46 -38.49 -7.33
C LYS A 192 -29.78 -39.59 -8.17
N GLY A 193 -28.47 -39.78 -7.97
CA GLY A 193 -27.67 -40.78 -8.66
C GLY A 193 -27.44 -40.46 -10.13
N LYS A 194 -26.63 -41.30 -10.80
CA LYS A 194 -26.69 -41.37 -12.26
C LYS A 194 -27.85 -42.29 -12.63
N PRO A 195 -28.76 -41.90 -13.55
CA PRO A 195 -29.75 -42.83 -14.07
C PRO A 195 -29.01 -44.05 -14.67
N PRO A 196 -29.61 -45.25 -14.60
CA PRO A 196 -29.02 -46.44 -15.22
C PRO A 196 -28.65 -46.14 -16.68
N LYS A 197 -27.44 -46.50 -17.09
CA LYS A 197 -27.05 -46.39 -18.50
C LYS A 197 -27.99 -47.30 -19.31
N ASP A 198 -28.79 -46.69 -20.17
CA ASP A 198 -29.73 -47.43 -21.00
C ASP A 198 -28.97 -48.45 -21.87
N GLY A 199 -29.52 -49.67 -21.96
CA GLY A 199 -28.76 -50.93 -22.12
C GLY A 199 -28.09 -51.19 -23.48
N THR A 200 -27.32 -50.23 -23.99
CA THR A 200 -26.74 -50.27 -25.34
C THR A 200 -25.35 -50.92 -25.36
N GLY A 201 -25.30 -52.20 -25.71
CA GLY A 201 -24.06 -52.92 -26.02
C GLY A 201 -23.57 -53.85 -24.90
N GLY A 202 -24.19 -55.03 -24.75
CA GLY A 202 -23.79 -55.98 -23.70
C GLY A 202 -24.56 -57.31 -23.68
N GLY A 203 -24.73 -57.97 -24.83
CA GLY A 203 -25.14 -59.39 -24.89
C GLY A 203 -26.39 -59.79 -24.09
N GLY A 204 -27.39 -58.90 -24.02
CA GLY A 204 -28.58 -59.13 -23.19
C GLY A 204 -29.35 -60.38 -23.60
N GLN A 205 -29.55 -61.30 -22.66
CA GLN A 205 -30.53 -62.38 -22.84
C GLN A 205 -31.90 -61.72 -23.06
N LYS A 206 -32.52 -61.95 -24.23
CA LYS A 206 -33.93 -61.62 -24.43
C LYS A 206 -34.75 -62.32 -23.35
N ASN A 207 -35.60 -61.59 -22.65
CA ASN A 207 -36.55 -62.22 -21.74
C ASN A 207 -37.50 -63.11 -22.57
N PRO A 208 -37.53 -64.43 -22.36
CA PRO A 208 -38.29 -65.35 -23.20
C PRO A 208 -39.80 -65.10 -23.21
N PHE A 209 -40.32 -64.37 -22.22
CA PHE A 209 -41.76 -64.14 -22.06
C PHE A 209 -42.20 -62.71 -22.40
N LYS A 210 -41.31 -61.83 -22.88
CA LYS A 210 -41.65 -60.42 -23.19
C LYS A 210 -42.31 -60.27 -24.57
N ILE A 211 -43.43 -60.97 -24.76
CA ILE A 211 -44.19 -61.04 -26.01
C ILE A 211 -45.44 -60.17 -25.86
N GLY A 212 -45.35 -58.93 -26.35
CA GLY A 212 -46.40 -57.92 -26.21
C GLY A 212 -46.37 -57.15 -24.87
N PRO A 213 -47.20 -56.10 -24.73
CA PRO A 213 -47.19 -55.24 -23.55
C PRO A 213 -47.83 -55.87 -22.31
N ASP A 214 -48.75 -56.84 -22.47
CA ASP A 214 -49.64 -57.32 -21.40
C ASP A 214 -49.10 -58.55 -20.62
N TYR A 215 -47.98 -59.13 -21.05
CA TYR A 215 -47.40 -60.36 -20.48
C TYR A 215 -46.67 -60.13 -19.14
N ASN A 216 -47.46 -59.89 -18.09
CA ASN A 216 -47.00 -59.77 -16.72
C ASN A 216 -46.55 -61.12 -16.11
N LEU A 217 -45.86 -61.07 -14.97
CA LEU A 217 -45.27 -62.24 -14.30
C LEU A 217 -46.32 -63.26 -13.81
N THR A 218 -47.54 -62.81 -13.47
CA THR A 218 -48.64 -63.68 -13.04
C THR A 218 -49.16 -64.52 -14.20
N GLU A 219 -49.32 -63.92 -15.39
CA GLU A 219 -49.73 -64.63 -16.61
C GLU A 219 -48.65 -65.61 -17.09
N GLN A 220 -47.36 -65.30 -16.88
CA GLN A 220 -46.27 -66.25 -17.12
C GLN A 220 -46.39 -67.48 -16.21
N GLY A 221 -46.59 -67.27 -14.90
CA GLY A 221 -46.85 -68.36 -13.94
C GLY A 221 -48.10 -69.16 -14.26
N ARG A 222 -49.16 -68.50 -14.76
CA ARG A 222 -50.40 -69.14 -15.22
C ARG A 222 -50.15 -70.03 -16.44
N ILE A 223 -49.48 -69.52 -17.48
CA ILE A 223 -49.18 -70.28 -18.71
C ILE A 223 -48.24 -71.46 -18.41
N MET A 224 -47.24 -71.30 -17.54
CA MET A 224 -46.37 -72.42 -17.12
C MET A 224 -47.13 -73.54 -16.39
N LYS A 225 -48.27 -73.23 -15.75
CA LYS A 225 -49.11 -74.18 -15.02
C LYS A 225 -50.24 -74.78 -15.86
N GLU A 226 -50.85 -73.99 -16.74
CA GLU A 226 -52.03 -74.35 -17.53
C GLU A 226 -51.68 -74.85 -18.95
N ASN A 227 -50.56 -74.41 -19.53
CA ASN A 227 -50.10 -74.86 -20.85
C ASN A 227 -48.56 -74.92 -20.93
N PRO A 228 -47.94 -75.97 -20.34
CA PRO A 228 -46.48 -76.09 -20.28
C PRO A 228 -45.81 -76.28 -21.66
N GLU A 229 -46.52 -76.78 -22.69
CA GLU A 229 -45.97 -76.87 -24.04
C GLU A 229 -45.92 -75.52 -24.74
N LEU A 230 -46.95 -74.67 -24.58
CA LEU A 230 -46.88 -73.28 -25.02
C LEU A 230 -45.75 -72.53 -24.30
N ALA A 231 -45.60 -72.71 -22.98
CA ALA A 231 -44.50 -72.12 -22.23
C ALA A 231 -43.13 -72.53 -22.83
N LYS A 232 -42.90 -73.81 -23.14
CA LYS A 232 -41.68 -74.28 -23.81
C LYS A 232 -41.48 -73.66 -25.20
N GLN A 233 -42.54 -73.52 -25.99
CA GLN A 233 -42.46 -72.90 -27.33
C GLN A 233 -42.05 -71.43 -27.25
N LEU A 234 -42.62 -70.65 -26.31
CA LEU A 234 -42.27 -69.24 -26.09
C LEU A 234 -40.81 -69.10 -25.57
N ILE A 235 -40.36 -70.02 -24.71
CA ILE A 235 -38.95 -70.08 -24.27
C ILE A 235 -38.02 -70.41 -25.44
N ALA A 236 -38.41 -71.33 -26.32
CA ALA A 236 -37.60 -71.75 -27.46
C ALA A 236 -37.51 -70.67 -28.56
N SER A 237 -38.58 -69.90 -28.80
CA SER A 237 -38.64 -68.88 -29.86
C SER A 237 -37.93 -67.56 -29.53
N SER A 238 -37.38 -67.42 -28.31
CA SER A 238 -36.67 -66.21 -27.86
C SER A 238 -35.17 -66.43 -27.59
N LYS A 239 -34.63 -67.61 -27.93
CA LYS A 239 -33.19 -67.81 -28.11
C LYS A 239 -32.71 -67.19 -29.42
#